data_AF-A0A4U9HAF5-F1
#
_entry.id   AF-A0A4U9HAF5-F1
#
_cell.length_a   1.000
_cell.length_b   1.000
_cell.length_c   1.000
_cell.angle_alpha   90.00
_cell.angle_beta   90.00
_cell.angle_gamma   90.00
#
_symmetry.space_group_name_H-M   'P 1'
#
loop_
_entity.id
_entity.type
_entity.pdbx_description
1 polymer ?
#
loop_
_entity_poly.entity_id
_entity_poly.type
_entity_poly.pdbx_seq_one_letter_code
_entity_poly.pdbx_strand_id
1 'polypeptide(L)'
;MGKPAVTHYRIMEHFRAHTRLRLRLETGRTHQIRVHMAHISHPLVGDPLYGGRPRPPKGASEAFIHTLRGFDRQALHATMLRLYHPISGIQMEWHAPLPQDMVDLIDALKADTEEFKDQMDW
;
A
#
# COMPACT_ATOMS: atom_id res chain seq x y z
N MET A 1 1.87 8.50 27.22
CA MET A 1 1.99 7.05 26.93
C MET A 1 1.12 6.71 25.74
N GLY A 2 1.63 5.95 24.77
CA GLY A 2 0.84 5.50 23.61
C GLY A 2 -0.12 4.36 23.98
N LYS A 3 -1.16 4.14 23.15
CA LYS A 3 -2.02 2.94 23.24
C LYS A 3 -1.37 1.78 22.48
N PRO A 4 -1.46 0.52 22.97
CA PRO A 4 -0.98 -0.64 22.22
C PRO A 4 -1.59 -0.69 20.81
N ALA A 5 -0.75 -0.97 19.83
CA ALA A 5 -1.09 -1.02 18.42
C ALA A 5 -0.34 -2.17 17.73
N VAL A 6 -1.07 -3.04 17.02
CA VAL A 6 -0.51 -4.22 16.33
C VAL A 6 -1.04 -4.28 14.90
N THR A 7 -0.10 -4.30 13.94
CA THR A 7 -0.35 -4.39 12.50
C THR A 7 0.50 -5.51 11.93
N HIS A 8 -0.12 -6.51 11.33
CA HIS A 8 0.55 -7.59 10.62
C HIS A 8 0.62 -7.23 9.12
N TYR A 9 1.73 -7.51 8.45
CA TYR A 9 1.86 -7.28 7.01
C TYR A 9 2.51 -8.47 6.30
N ARG A 10 2.16 -8.66 5.03
CA ARG A 10 2.78 -9.62 4.11
C ARG A 10 3.09 -8.92 2.80
N ILE A 11 4.26 -9.25 2.24
CA ILE A 11 4.64 -8.81 0.90
C ILE A 11 3.82 -9.61 -0.12
N MET A 12 3.12 -8.90 -0.99
CA MET A 12 2.35 -9.49 -2.08
C MET A 12 3.11 -9.42 -3.41
N GLU A 13 3.91 -8.39 -3.59
CA GLU A 13 4.63 -8.13 -4.85
C GLU A 13 5.78 -7.15 -4.60
N HIS A 14 6.94 -7.43 -5.18
CA HIS A 14 8.09 -6.54 -5.19
C HIS A 14 8.07 -5.71 -6.47
N PHE A 15 8.37 -4.42 -6.34
CA PHE A 15 8.67 -3.53 -7.45
C PHE A 15 10.09 -2.99 -7.29
N ARG A 16 10.62 -2.38 -8.34
CA ARG A 16 12.00 -1.84 -8.35
C ARG A 16 12.35 -0.98 -7.13
N ALA A 17 11.45 -0.08 -6.73
CA ALA A 17 11.65 0.84 -5.60
C ALA A 17 10.46 0.89 -4.62
N HIS A 18 9.49 0.00 -4.78
CA HIS A 18 8.24 -0.01 -3.99
C HIS A 18 7.83 -1.45 -3.67
N THR A 19 6.85 -1.63 -2.79
CA THR A 19 6.37 -2.97 -2.42
C THR A 19 4.86 -2.93 -2.22
N ARG A 20 4.15 -3.88 -2.83
CA ARG A 20 2.73 -4.07 -2.56
C ARG A 20 2.56 -4.94 -1.32
N LEU A 21 1.87 -4.41 -0.32
CA LEU A 21 1.63 -5.10 0.95
C LEU A 21 0.16 -5.47 1.11
N ARG A 22 -0.08 -6.58 1.80
CA ARG A 22 -1.37 -6.91 2.41
C ARG A 22 -1.21 -6.79 3.92
N LEU A 23 -2.09 -6.01 4.55
CA LEU A 23 -2.05 -5.79 5.99
C LEU A 23 -3.28 -6.37 6.67
N ARG A 24 -3.11 -6.82 7.92
CA ARG A 24 -4.19 -7.23 8.81
C ARG A 24 -4.07 -6.46 10.12
N LEU A 25 -5.18 -5.85 10.53
CA LEU A 25 -5.28 -5.13 11.79
C LEU A 25 -5.69 -6.09 12.90
N GLU A 26 -4.94 -6.06 14.00
CA GLU A 26 -5.36 -6.63 15.28
C GLU A 26 -5.94 -5.53 16.19
N THR A 27 -5.44 -4.31 16.05
CA THR A 27 -6.00 -3.09 16.66
C THR A 27 -6.34 -2.04 15.59
N GLY A 28 -7.21 -1.09 15.91
CA GLY A 28 -7.61 0.01 15.01
C GLY A 28 -7.36 1.41 15.57
N ARG A 29 -6.09 1.77 15.83
CA ARG A 29 -5.72 3.12 16.29
C ARG A 29 -5.75 4.15 15.14
N THR A 30 -5.89 5.42 15.49
CA THR A 30 -5.84 6.53 14.51
C THR A 30 -4.56 6.47 13.70
N HIS A 31 -4.69 6.50 12.36
CA HIS A 31 -3.57 6.43 11.41
C HIS A 31 -2.63 5.23 11.60
N GLN A 32 -3.06 4.16 12.27
CA GLN A 32 -2.16 3.08 12.72
C GLN A 32 -1.27 2.53 11.60
N ILE A 33 -1.85 2.14 10.46
CA ILE A 33 -1.07 1.62 9.33
C ILE A 33 -0.05 2.65 8.85
N ARG A 34 -0.50 3.89 8.63
CA ARG A 34 0.34 4.98 8.09
C ARG A 34 1.54 5.24 9.00
N VAL A 35 1.32 5.35 10.31
CA VAL A 35 2.37 5.56 11.31
C VAL A 35 3.30 4.36 11.40
N HIS A 36 2.78 3.14 11.43
CA HIS A 36 3.62 1.93 11.53
C HIS A 36 4.52 1.76 10.31
N MET A 37 3.97 1.98 9.11
CA MET A 37 4.71 1.87 7.85
C MET A 37 5.81 2.96 7.77
N ALA A 38 5.50 4.19 8.17
CA ALA A 38 6.50 5.25 8.26
C ALA A 38 7.59 4.97 9.31
N HIS A 39 7.21 4.39 10.46
CA HIS A 39 8.14 4.04 11.53
C HIS A 39 9.21 3.02 11.09
N ILE A 40 8.84 2.06 10.26
CA ILE A 40 9.78 1.09 9.68
C ILE A 40 10.48 1.59 8.41
N SER A 41 10.47 2.91 8.16
CA SER A 41 11.08 3.56 6.98
C SER A 41 10.47 3.17 5.63
N HIS A 42 9.23 2.68 5.61
CA HIS A 42 8.48 2.33 4.39
C HIS A 42 7.12 3.04 4.36
N PRO A 43 7.07 4.39 4.35
CA PRO A 43 5.79 5.10 4.34
C PRO A 43 4.99 4.80 3.07
N LEU A 44 3.67 4.98 3.17
CA LEU A 44 2.78 4.74 2.04
C LEU A 44 2.96 5.82 0.95
N VAL A 45 2.90 5.40 -0.32
CA VAL A 45 2.88 6.30 -1.47
C VAL A 45 1.69 7.27 -1.35
N GLY A 46 1.93 8.54 -1.66
CA GLY A 46 0.94 9.61 -1.64
C GLY A 46 0.45 10.02 -0.24
N ASP A 47 1.03 9.49 0.84
CA ASP A 47 0.63 9.91 2.19
C ASP A 47 1.07 11.36 2.47
N PRO A 48 0.13 12.32 2.63
CA PRO A 48 0.47 13.73 2.74
C PRO A 48 1.09 14.10 4.10
N LEU A 49 0.97 13.23 5.12
CA LEU A 49 1.48 13.49 6.46
C LEU A 49 2.80 12.76 6.73
N TYR A 50 2.92 11.51 6.25
CA TYR A 50 4.05 10.65 6.59
C TYR A 50 4.91 10.22 5.39
N GLY A 51 4.45 10.46 4.15
CA GLY A 51 5.07 9.96 2.91
C GLY A 51 6.10 10.89 2.27
N GLY A 52 6.14 12.16 2.65
CA GLY A 52 7.03 13.14 2.03
C GLY A 52 6.80 13.29 0.52
N ARG A 53 7.78 13.85 -0.19
CA ARG A 53 7.70 13.97 -1.65
C ARG A 53 7.99 12.62 -2.31
N PRO A 54 7.23 12.22 -3.35
CA PRO A 54 7.50 10.98 -4.09
C PRO A 54 8.91 11.03 -4.69
N ARG A 55 9.64 9.93 -4.51
CA ARG A 55 11.01 9.76 -5.03
C ARG A 55 10.99 8.71 -6.13
N PRO A 56 10.74 9.11 -7.40
CA PRO A 56 10.80 8.17 -8.49
C PRO A 56 12.23 7.59 -8.63
N PRO A 57 12.37 6.30 -8.97
CA PRO A 57 13.67 5.69 -9.23
C PRO A 57 14.37 6.35 -10.42
N LYS A 58 15.71 6.23 -10.45
CA LYS A 58 16.52 6.76 -11.56
C LYS A 58 16.12 6.05 -12.87
N GLY A 59 15.96 6.83 -13.93
CA GLY A 59 15.54 6.30 -15.24
C GLY A 59 14.05 5.92 -15.31
N ALA A 60 13.23 6.25 -14.32
CA ALA A 60 11.78 6.13 -14.42
C ALA A 60 11.24 6.87 -15.65
N SER A 61 10.29 6.26 -16.37
CA SER A 61 9.62 6.89 -17.50
C SER A 61 8.81 8.12 -17.07
N GLU A 62 8.59 9.07 -17.98
CA GLU A 62 7.78 10.26 -17.70
C GLU A 62 6.35 9.89 -17.26
N ALA A 63 5.77 8.85 -17.88
CA ALA A 63 4.47 8.31 -17.51
C ALA A 63 4.45 7.81 -16.06
N PHE A 64 5.45 7.04 -15.64
CA PHE A 64 5.53 6.56 -14.26
C PHE A 64 5.74 7.69 -13.26
N ILE A 65 6.60 8.67 -13.59
CA ILE A 65 6.81 9.86 -12.76
C ILE A 65 5.51 10.65 -12.59
N HIS A 66 4.74 10.82 -13.67
CA HIS A 66 3.47 11.52 -13.65
C HIS A 66 2.45 10.80 -12.75
N THR A 67 2.28 9.48 -12.92
CA THR A 67 1.39 8.67 -12.08
C THR A 67 1.79 8.74 -10.60
N LEU A 68 3.09 8.61 -10.29
CA LEU A 68 3.57 8.64 -8.90
C LEU A 68 3.38 10.02 -8.24
N ARG A 69 3.59 11.11 -8.99
CA ARG A 69 3.41 12.48 -8.49
C ARG A 69 1.94 12.89 -8.40
N GLY A 70 1.08 12.34 -9.27
CA GLY A 70 -0.36 12.59 -9.28
C GLY A 70 -1.13 11.82 -8.20
N PHE A 71 -0.51 10.82 -7.56
CA PHE A 71 -1.14 10.03 -6.50
C PHE A 71 -1.07 10.79 -5.16
N ASP A 72 -2.15 11.49 -4.82
CA ASP A 72 -2.21 12.52 -3.76
C ASP A 72 -2.86 12.09 -2.43
N ARG A 73 -3.10 10.78 -2.28
CA ARG A 73 -3.62 10.16 -1.05
C ARG A 73 -2.78 8.96 -0.66
N GLN A 74 -2.91 8.50 0.58
CA GLN A 74 -2.26 7.26 0.99
C GLN A 74 -2.71 6.07 0.11
N ALA A 75 -1.75 5.30 -0.40
CA ALA A 75 -1.96 4.06 -1.14
C ALA A 75 -2.43 2.94 -0.20
N LEU A 76 -3.62 3.14 0.38
CA LEU A 76 -4.26 2.29 1.38
C LEU A 76 -5.70 2.03 0.98
N HIS A 77 -6.11 0.77 1.00
CA HIS A 77 -7.47 0.35 0.68
C HIS A 77 -7.93 -0.79 1.58
N ALA A 78 -9.13 -0.68 2.14
CA ALA A 78 -9.75 -1.73 2.94
C ALA A 78 -10.39 -2.77 2.00
N THR A 79 -9.58 -3.72 1.52
CA THR A 79 -9.99 -4.65 0.47
C THR A 79 -10.94 -5.76 0.94
N MET A 80 -10.92 -6.13 2.23
CA MET A 80 -11.71 -7.24 2.77
C MET A 80 -12.12 -6.97 4.22
N LEU A 81 -13.37 -7.31 4.55
CA LEU A 81 -13.89 -7.35 5.91
C LEU A 81 -14.48 -8.73 6.19
N ARG A 82 -14.12 -9.31 7.33
CA ARG A 82 -14.62 -10.61 7.79
C ARG A 82 -15.00 -10.52 9.26
N LEU A 83 -16.20 -10.99 9.60
CA LEU A 83 -16.72 -11.02 10.98
C LEU A 83 -17.76 -12.13 11.13
N TYR A 84 -18.08 -12.47 12.38
CA TYR A 84 -19.28 -13.23 12.70
C TYR A 84 -20.46 -12.28 12.75
N HIS A 85 -21.51 -12.59 11.99
CA HIS A 85 -22.71 -11.76 11.95
C HIS A 85 -23.30 -11.64 13.37
N PRO A 86 -23.63 -10.42 13.84
CA PRO A 86 -23.93 -10.18 15.26
C PRO A 86 -25.20 -10.86 15.75
N ILE A 87 -26.11 -11.25 14.85
CA ILE A 87 -27.38 -11.92 15.20
C ILE A 87 -27.27 -13.43 14.92
N SER A 88 -27.09 -13.82 13.65
CA SER A 88 -27.02 -15.23 13.25
C SER A 88 -25.75 -15.98 13.65
N GLY A 89 -24.65 -15.31 14.03
CA GLY A 89 -23.38 -15.96 14.34
C GLY A 89 -22.67 -16.59 13.13
N ILE A 90 -23.20 -16.41 11.92
CA ILE A 90 -22.61 -16.95 10.68
C ILE A 90 -21.38 -16.10 10.32
N GLN A 91 -20.28 -16.76 9.95
CA GLN A 91 -19.11 -16.07 9.44
C GLN A 91 -19.40 -15.48 8.05
N MET A 92 -19.26 -14.18 7.92
CA MET A 92 -19.49 -13.45 6.68
C MET A 92 -18.20 -12.75 6.22
N GLU A 93 -18.07 -12.58 4.91
CA GLU A 93 -16.95 -11.92 4.27
C GLU A 93 -17.43 -11.05 3.11
N TRP A 94 -16.85 -9.85 3.01
CA TRP A 94 -17.08 -8.92 1.91
C TRP A 94 -15.76 -8.43 1.35
N HIS A 95 -15.76 -8.12 0.06
CA HIS A 95 -14.60 -7.56 -0.65
C HIS A 95 -14.99 -6.26 -1.32
N ALA A 96 -14.07 -5.31 -1.33
CA ALA A 96 -14.15 -4.10 -2.13
C ALA A 96 -13.05 -4.16 -3.20
N PRO A 97 -13.40 -4.01 -4.50
CA PRO A 97 -12.39 -3.97 -5.56
C PRO A 97 -11.41 -2.83 -5.32
N LEU A 98 -10.18 -2.97 -5.83
CA LEU A 98 -9.21 -1.88 -5.77
C LEU A 98 -9.76 -0.67 -6.53
N PRO A 99 -9.66 0.55 -5.97
CA PRO A 99 -10.02 1.76 -6.69
C PRO A 99 -9.07 1.97 -7.88
N GLN A 100 -9.58 2.63 -8.94
CA GLN A 100 -8.89 2.74 -10.22
C GLN A 100 -7.51 3.40 -10.09
N ASP A 101 -7.39 4.45 -9.28
CA ASP A 101 -6.12 5.12 -9.02
C ASP A 101 -5.02 4.18 -8.49
N MET A 102 -5.36 3.22 -7.63
CA MET A 102 -4.43 2.21 -7.14
C MET A 102 -4.13 1.15 -8.18
N VAL A 103 -5.10 0.81 -9.04
CA VAL A 103 -4.86 -0.08 -10.18
C VAL A 103 -3.84 0.56 -11.12
N ASP A 104 -4.07 1.82 -11.52
CA ASP A 104 -3.18 2.58 -12.40
C ASP A 104 -1.77 2.73 -11.80
N LEU A 105 -1.68 2.99 -10.49
CA LEU A 105 -0.41 3.05 -9.77
C LEU A 105 0.33 1.70 -9.79
N ILE A 106 -0.37 0.60 -9.51
CA ILE A 106 0.20 -0.76 -9.53
C ILE A 106 0.69 -1.12 -10.93
N ASP A 107 -0.09 -0.80 -11.96
CA ASP A 107 0.26 -1.15 -13.33
C ASP A 107 1.46 -0.32 -13.83
N ALA A 108 1.56 0.96 -13.45
CA ALA A 108 2.75 1.77 -13.72
C ALA A 108 4.00 1.22 -13.00
N LEU A 109 3.85 0.78 -11.73
CA LEU A 109 4.93 0.16 -10.97
C LEU A 109 5.40 -1.18 -11.58
N LYS A 110 4.46 -1.98 -12.09
CA LYS A 110 4.77 -3.22 -12.80
C LYS A 110 5.51 -2.94 -14.09
N ALA A 111 5.02 -2.03 -14.92
CA ALA A 111 5.68 -1.67 -16.18
C ALA A 111 7.14 -1.20 -15.93
N ASP A 112 7.34 -0.34 -14.92
CA ASP A 112 8.69 0.10 -14.50
C ASP A 112 9.56 -1.06 -13.99
N THR A 113 8.97 -2.02 -13.29
CA THR A 113 9.72 -3.19 -12.80
C THR A 113 10.11 -4.13 -13.94
N GLU A 114 9.20 -4.38 -14.88
CA GLU A 114 9.42 -5.20 -16.07
C GLU A 114 10.53 -4.64 -16.97
N GLU A 115 10.51 -3.33 -17.24
CA GLU A 115 11.51 -2.66 -18.07
C GLU A 115 12.93 -2.77 -17.48
N PHE A 116 13.05 -2.85 -16.15
CA PHE A 116 14.31 -2.89 -15.44
C PHE A 116 14.60 -4.24 -14.78
N LYS A 117 13.90 -5.31 -15.19
CA LYS A 117 14.06 -6.66 -14.63
C LYS A 117 15.49 -7.17 -14.67
N ASP A 118 16.19 -6.93 -15.76
CA ASP A 118 17.59 -7.37 -15.95
C ASP A 118 18.57 -6.63 -15.02
N GLN A 119 18.14 -5.54 -14.37
CA GLN A 119 18.92 -4.83 -13.36
C GLN A 119 18.55 -5.26 -11.92
N MET A 120 17.53 -6.11 -11.79
CA MET A 120 17.02 -6.68 -10.54
C MET A 120 17.39 -8.16 -10.47
N ASP A 121 18.67 -8.48 -10.63
CA ASP A 121 19.17 -9.85 -10.46
C ASP A 121 18.81 -10.36 -9.05
N TRP A 122 17.87 -11.30 -9.00
CA TRP A 122 17.62 -12.16 -7.84
C TRP A 122 18.28 -13.51 -8.06
#